data_AF-A0A956AM91-F1
#
_entry.id   AF-A0A956AM91-F1
#
_cell.length_a   1.000
_cell.length_b   1.000
_cell.length_c   1.000
_cell.angle_alpha   90.00
_cell.angle_beta   90.00
_cell.angle_gamma   90.00
#
_symmetry.space_group_name_H-M   'P 1'
#
loop_
_entity.id
_entity.type
_entity.pdbx_description
1 polymer ?
#
loop_
_entity_poly.entity_id
_entity_poly.type
_entity_poly.pdbx_seq_one_letter_code
_entity_poly.pdbx_strand_id
1 'polypeptide(L)'
;MNSEHVGELPPKKSHRAKLIALVLVLLVAGGVAVFVAGRPSRRDVVTTQPVSTPEVLDAHCEEGVGPPRVLRITDNVLVAVGYDLANTILVTSPEGHVVIDVGMSPARARLAREALLREAPGGVRAIVLTHSHIDHIGGASAWMEEGTEVWATDAFRDHFLKQYGSFRMAETVRGARQFGWHVDEESLPCSALGRRVDLEAAMESGIVMPTRTFSGEASFEVGGVRVELHEAHGETHDQLLVWLPESRVLMPGDNYYRAFPNLYTIRGTSPRPVDAWIESLDTMRALRPLHLVPSHTVPLAGEDVIAGALTRYRDGIQWVRDRVVSQANAGVSVDRIAQEMALPAELSADPALAPLYGQLDWSARAIYDSHLGWFDGRPETLYPVPSDVVARRTVQLMGGRDAVRQAAQQARQQGDPRWALHLLTLLRDAGELDASPGTEGADELADVLGEVAAAVGNSNGRGYLLESAYELRNGPAEPLVPRPAPSMLDTIPITQFFAIMVTRLIPELSSDAHESVRFVFEDTNETFFMTVRHGVAELVAGETPLPGTPEPLATVHSTTGTWRRLATDMTSPVSALASGELRVEGDALAFQTFTNRFRRGL
;
A
#
# COMPACT_ATOMS: atom_id res chain seq x y z
N MET A 1 69.70 -0.20 38.12
CA MET A 1 70.40 0.85 38.91
C MET A 1 71.59 1.30 38.08
N ASN A 2 71.84 2.58 37.75
CA ASN A 2 71.18 3.87 37.95
C ASN A 2 71.62 4.77 36.77
N SER A 3 70.80 5.75 36.38
CA SER A 3 71.15 6.82 35.44
C SER A 3 71.43 8.13 36.17
N GLU A 4 72.45 8.88 35.71
CA GLU A 4 72.83 10.21 36.17
C GLU A 4 72.07 11.34 35.46
N HIS A 5 71.97 12.49 36.15
CA HIS A 5 71.44 13.77 35.67
C HIS A 5 72.53 14.86 35.76
N VAL A 6 72.56 15.73 34.75
CA VAL A 6 73.21 17.05 34.66
C VAL A 6 72.21 17.90 33.87
N GLY A 7 71.83 19.17 34.11
CA GLY A 7 72.41 20.36 34.76
C GLY A 7 71.96 21.56 33.89
N GLU A 8 71.27 22.55 34.45
CA GLU A 8 70.56 23.65 33.75
C GLU A 8 71.37 24.95 33.54
N LEU A 9 70.97 25.75 32.53
CA LEU A 9 71.32 27.16 32.27
C LEU A 9 70.02 28.00 32.04
N PRO A 10 70.01 29.33 32.29
CA PRO A 10 68.78 30.13 32.42
C PRO A 10 68.30 30.80 31.11
N PRO A 11 67.02 31.26 31.02
CA PRO A 11 66.40 31.63 29.75
C PRO A 11 66.39 33.15 29.43
N LYS A 12 66.42 33.45 28.12
CA LYS A 12 66.18 34.79 27.54
C LYS A 12 64.69 34.99 27.20
N LYS A 13 64.14 36.17 27.53
CA LYS A 13 62.77 36.60 27.22
C LYS A 13 62.56 36.87 25.72
N SER A 14 61.48 36.34 25.15
CA SER A 14 61.14 36.43 23.72
C SER A 14 59.92 37.34 23.47
N HIS A 15 60.12 38.42 22.72
CA HIS A 15 59.07 39.34 22.25
C HIS A 15 58.15 38.73 21.16
N ARG A 16 58.44 37.55 20.62
CA ARG A 16 57.60 36.89 19.60
C ARG A 16 56.30 36.31 20.16
N ALA A 17 56.25 35.94 21.43
CA ALA A 17 55.07 35.33 22.04
C ALA A 17 53.87 36.31 22.17
N LYS A 18 54.14 37.60 22.38
CA LYS A 18 53.07 38.61 22.53
C LYS A 18 52.37 38.96 21.21
N LEU A 19 53.07 38.88 20.08
CA LEU A 19 52.49 39.18 18.77
C LEU A 19 51.59 38.04 18.27
N ILE A 20 51.99 36.79 18.52
CA ILE A 20 51.19 35.60 18.18
C ILE A 20 49.91 35.54 19.02
N ALA A 21 50.00 35.89 20.31
CA ALA A 21 48.81 35.96 21.18
C ALA A 21 47.81 37.05 20.72
N LEU A 22 48.29 38.20 20.24
CA LEU A 22 47.42 39.29 19.76
C LEU A 22 46.71 38.92 18.44
N VAL A 23 47.40 38.23 17.53
CA VAL A 23 46.82 37.75 16.26
C VAL A 23 45.80 36.63 16.51
N LEU A 24 46.05 35.73 17.48
CA LEU A 24 45.07 34.70 17.87
C LEU A 24 43.81 35.30 18.51
N VAL A 25 43.95 36.32 19.37
CA VAL A 25 42.79 36.99 19.99
C VAL A 25 41.96 37.74 18.94
N LEU A 26 42.58 38.37 17.93
CA LEU A 26 41.87 39.02 16.83
C LEU A 26 41.20 38.03 15.87
N LEU A 27 41.79 36.85 15.63
CA LEU A 27 41.16 35.78 14.83
C LEU A 27 39.99 35.12 15.56
N VAL A 28 40.08 34.94 16.88
CA VAL A 28 38.96 34.43 17.69
C VAL A 28 37.85 35.49 17.82
N ALA A 29 38.18 36.76 18.02
CA ALA A 29 37.19 37.84 18.07
C ALA A 29 36.52 38.08 16.71
N GLY A 30 37.27 38.00 15.60
CA GLY A 30 36.75 38.09 14.24
C GLY A 30 35.90 36.87 13.86
N GLY A 31 36.31 35.66 14.25
CA GLY A 31 35.55 34.43 14.04
C GLY A 31 34.25 34.38 14.85
N VAL A 32 34.24 34.89 16.08
CA VAL A 32 33.02 35.01 16.90
C VAL A 32 32.10 36.11 16.36
N ALA A 33 32.63 37.22 15.85
CA ALA A 33 31.82 38.27 15.24
C ALA A 33 31.12 37.82 13.94
N VAL A 34 31.75 36.96 13.14
CA VAL A 34 31.16 36.39 11.91
C VAL A 34 30.06 35.36 12.23
N PHE A 35 30.13 34.66 13.37
CA PHE A 35 29.06 33.74 13.80
C PHE A 35 27.86 34.41 14.48
N VAL A 36 28.01 35.66 14.95
CA VAL A 36 26.93 36.41 15.63
C VAL A 36 26.19 37.35 14.66
N ALA A 37 26.78 37.72 13.53
CA ALA A 37 26.24 38.72 12.59
C ALA A 37 25.25 38.18 11.53
N GLY A 38 24.73 36.97 11.70
CA GLY A 38 23.80 36.39 10.73
C GLY A 38 22.98 35.24 11.30
N ARG A 39 22.31 35.44 12.44
CA ARG A 39 21.15 34.57 12.71
C ARG A 39 20.15 34.84 11.59
N PRO A 40 19.85 33.87 10.70
CA PRO A 40 18.78 34.06 9.73
C PRO A 40 17.53 34.45 10.52
N SER A 41 16.85 35.51 10.09
CA SER A 41 15.55 35.84 10.68
C SER A 41 14.69 34.58 10.58
N ARG A 42 14.22 34.04 11.71
CA ARG A 42 13.20 33.00 11.69
C ARG A 42 11.99 33.59 10.99
N ARG A 43 11.83 33.27 9.71
CA ARG A 43 10.54 33.39 9.03
C ARG A 43 9.87 32.05 9.31
N ASP A 44 8.80 32.08 10.10
CA ASP A 44 7.99 30.89 10.29
C ASP A 44 7.43 30.49 8.92
N VAL A 45 7.56 29.20 8.57
CA VAL A 45 6.93 28.68 7.36
C VAL A 45 5.43 28.72 7.58
N VAL A 46 4.71 29.49 6.76
CA VAL A 46 3.25 29.52 6.80
C VAL A 46 2.74 28.21 6.19
N THR A 47 2.10 27.40 7.01
CA THR A 47 1.47 26.15 6.59
C THR A 47 -0.04 26.30 6.49
N THR A 48 -0.64 25.56 5.58
CA THR A 48 -2.09 25.50 5.35
C THR A 48 -2.51 24.05 5.19
N GLN A 49 -3.68 23.72 5.73
CA GLN A 49 -4.30 22.43 5.44
C GLN A 49 -4.74 22.43 3.97
N PRO A 50 -4.29 21.47 3.15
CA PRO A 50 -4.80 21.34 1.80
C PRO A 50 -6.31 21.11 1.83
N VAL A 51 -7.02 21.70 0.86
CA VAL A 51 -8.48 21.58 0.78
C VAL A 51 -8.83 20.25 0.13
N SER A 52 -9.65 19.44 0.81
CA SER A 52 -10.38 18.33 0.20
C SER A 52 -11.84 18.40 0.61
N THR A 53 -12.69 18.76 -0.35
CA THR A 53 -14.15 18.73 -0.21
C THR A 53 -14.74 17.82 -1.29
N PRO A 54 -15.99 17.37 -1.14
CA PRO A 54 -16.66 16.59 -2.17
C PRO A 54 -16.67 17.31 -3.51
N GLU A 55 -16.88 18.63 -3.54
CA GLU A 55 -16.88 19.42 -4.78
C GLU A 55 -15.50 19.43 -5.47
N VAL A 56 -14.42 19.42 -4.68
CA VAL A 56 -13.05 19.28 -5.23
C VAL A 56 -12.83 17.88 -5.79
N LEU A 57 -13.36 16.84 -5.12
CA LEU A 57 -13.31 15.47 -5.65
C LEU A 57 -14.10 15.36 -6.95
N ASP A 58 -15.31 15.93 -7.03
CA ASP A 58 -16.16 15.90 -8.21
C ASP A 58 -15.44 16.56 -9.40
N ALA A 59 -14.93 17.78 -9.21
CA ALA A 59 -14.16 18.49 -10.23
C ALA A 59 -12.91 17.69 -10.67
N HIS A 60 -12.22 17.06 -9.72
CA HIS A 60 -11.08 16.19 -10.03
C HIS A 60 -11.48 14.93 -10.81
N CYS A 61 -12.61 14.32 -10.47
CA CYS A 61 -13.14 13.17 -11.19
C CYS A 61 -13.57 13.54 -12.62
N GLU A 62 -14.05 14.76 -12.86
CA GLU A 62 -14.39 15.26 -14.19
C GLU A 62 -13.13 15.59 -15.03
N GLU A 63 -12.17 16.32 -14.45
CA GLU A 63 -10.99 16.81 -15.18
C GLU A 63 -9.84 15.79 -15.24
N GLY A 64 -9.51 15.20 -14.09
CA GLY A 64 -8.34 14.37 -13.87
C GLY A 64 -8.55 12.92 -14.28
N VAL A 65 -9.78 12.41 -14.19
CA VAL A 65 -10.17 11.08 -14.66
C VAL A 65 -10.98 11.20 -15.95
N GLY A 66 -12.16 11.81 -15.86
CA GLY A 66 -13.07 12.07 -16.97
C GLY A 66 -13.62 10.80 -17.64
N PRO A 67 -14.44 10.96 -18.70
CA PRO A 67 -14.95 9.82 -19.46
C PRO A 67 -13.83 9.10 -20.25
N PRO A 68 -14.05 7.83 -20.62
CA PRO A 68 -13.11 7.05 -21.43
C PRO A 68 -12.70 7.77 -22.72
N ARG A 69 -11.40 7.97 -22.94
CA ARG A 69 -10.85 8.60 -24.15
C ARG A 69 -9.41 8.18 -24.43
N VAL A 70 -9.04 8.17 -25.70
CA VAL A 70 -7.65 7.97 -26.13
C VAL A 70 -7.02 9.34 -26.41
N LEU A 71 -5.85 9.59 -25.82
CA LEU A 71 -5.06 10.79 -26.06
C LEU A 71 -3.79 10.41 -26.81
N ARG A 72 -3.46 11.15 -27.88
CA ARG A 72 -2.18 11.05 -28.57
C ARG A 72 -1.20 12.03 -27.92
N ILE A 73 -0.12 11.51 -27.34
CA ILE A 73 0.90 12.28 -26.61
C ILE A 73 2.00 12.73 -27.56
N THR A 74 2.48 11.80 -28.38
CA THR A 74 3.41 12.01 -29.48
C THR A 74 2.92 11.19 -30.68
N ASP A 75 3.65 11.24 -31.81
CA ASP A 75 3.33 10.40 -32.97
C ASP A 75 3.31 8.90 -32.63
N ASN A 76 4.15 8.49 -31.67
CA ASN A 76 4.36 7.10 -31.27
C ASN A 76 3.87 6.73 -29.86
N VAL A 77 3.16 7.61 -29.15
CA VAL A 77 2.64 7.32 -27.80
C VAL A 77 1.17 7.73 -27.70
N LEU A 78 0.32 6.76 -27.36
CA LEU A 78 -1.08 6.96 -27.04
C LEU A 78 -1.37 6.49 -25.61
N VAL A 79 -2.38 7.06 -24.98
CA VAL A 79 -2.86 6.61 -23.65
C VAL A 79 -4.38 6.56 -23.62
N ALA A 80 -4.92 5.47 -23.08
CA ALA A 80 -6.33 5.29 -22.81
C ALA A 80 -6.62 5.73 -21.36
N VAL A 81 -7.30 6.86 -21.20
CA VAL A 81 -7.64 7.46 -19.89
C VAL A 81 -9.12 7.22 -19.57
N GLY A 82 -9.43 6.88 -18.32
CA GLY A 82 -10.82 6.70 -17.83
C GLY A 82 -11.50 5.39 -18.25
N TYR A 83 -10.76 4.49 -18.91
CA TYR A 83 -11.24 3.14 -19.26
C TYR A 83 -11.20 2.16 -18.08
N ASP A 84 -10.41 2.41 -17.06
CA ASP A 84 -10.29 1.57 -15.87
C ASP A 84 -9.81 2.41 -14.67
N LEU A 85 -9.46 1.78 -13.56
CA LEU A 85 -8.75 2.44 -12.45
C LEU A 85 -7.39 2.98 -12.90
N ALA A 86 -6.61 2.16 -13.61
CA ALA A 86 -5.37 2.57 -14.27
C ALA A 86 -5.60 2.94 -15.74
N ASN A 87 -4.75 3.82 -16.25
CA ASN A 87 -4.57 4.09 -17.66
C ASN A 87 -3.78 2.96 -18.31
N THR A 88 -4.01 2.73 -19.61
CA THR A 88 -3.15 1.88 -20.44
C THR A 88 -2.45 2.71 -21.49
N ILE A 89 -1.13 2.57 -21.59
CA ILE A 89 -0.30 3.38 -22.50
C ILE A 89 0.21 2.47 -23.63
N LEU A 90 0.06 2.93 -24.87
CA LEU A 90 0.53 2.24 -26.07
C LEU A 90 1.68 3.02 -26.71
N VAL A 91 2.86 2.41 -26.74
CA VAL A 91 4.02 2.89 -27.49
C VAL A 91 4.06 2.16 -28.82
N THR A 92 3.87 2.87 -29.92
CA THR A 92 3.75 2.26 -31.24
C THR A 92 5.09 2.21 -31.96
N SER A 93 5.35 1.13 -32.69
CA SER A 93 6.48 1.04 -33.61
C SER A 93 6.09 0.31 -34.91
N PRO A 94 6.91 0.40 -35.98
CA PRO A 94 6.70 -0.34 -37.22
C PRO A 94 6.67 -1.87 -37.07
N GLU A 95 7.28 -2.43 -36.02
CA GLU A 95 7.40 -3.88 -35.81
C GLU A 95 6.45 -4.42 -34.72
N GLY A 96 5.57 -3.56 -34.21
CA GLY A 96 4.63 -3.88 -33.14
C GLY A 96 4.71 -2.91 -31.98
N HIS A 97 3.77 -3.04 -31.06
CA HIS A 97 3.57 -2.09 -29.98
C HIS A 97 4.16 -2.61 -28.66
N VAL A 98 4.49 -1.67 -27.78
CA VAL A 98 4.77 -1.92 -26.37
C VAL A 98 3.61 -1.36 -25.57
N VAL A 99 3.03 -2.17 -24.69
CA VAL A 99 1.92 -1.78 -23.81
C VAL A 99 2.46 -1.58 -22.41
N ILE A 100 2.22 -0.43 -21.79
CA ILE A 100 2.60 -0.14 -20.41
C ILE A 100 1.33 -0.13 -19.56
N ASP A 101 1.29 -1.05 -18.60
CA ASP A 101 0.15 -1.41 -17.76
C ASP A 101 -1.11 -1.85 -18.52
N VAL A 102 -1.81 -2.84 -17.98
CA VAL A 102 -2.79 -3.63 -18.77
C VAL A 102 -4.19 -3.69 -18.16
N GLY A 103 -4.50 -2.81 -17.20
CA GLY A 103 -5.81 -2.74 -16.55
C GLY A 103 -6.03 -3.83 -15.49
N MET A 104 -7.16 -3.72 -14.79
CA MET A 104 -7.54 -4.56 -13.66
C MET A 104 -7.99 -5.96 -14.04
N SER A 105 -8.54 -6.14 -15.23
CA SER A 105 -9.03 -7.44 -15.69
C SER A 105 -9.12 -7.50 -17.20
N PRO A 106 -9.20 -8.71 -17.81
CA PRO A 106 -9.32 -8.85 -19.25
C PRO A 106 -10.55 -8.13 -19.81
N ALA A 107 -11.67 -8.14 -19.08
CA ALA A 107 -12.88 -7.42 -19.46
C ALA A 107 -12.65 -5.91 -19.62
N ARG A 108 -11.95 -5.26 -18.68
CA ARG A 108 -11.61 -3.83 -18.78
C ARG A 108 -10.53 -3.57 -19.83
N ALA A 109 -9.50 -4.41 -19.85
CA ALA A 109 -8.37 -4.30 -20.76
C ALA A 109 -8.79 -4.35 -22.24
N ARG A 110 -9.77 -5.20 -22.59
CA ARG A 110 -10.31 -5.29 -23.95
C ARG A 110 -10.89 -3.95 -24.45
N LEU A 111 -11.55 -3.19 -23.59
CA LEU A 111 -12.12 -1.88 -23.96
C LEU A 111 -11.02 -0.87 -24.32
N ALA A 112 -9.97 -0.80 -23.49
CA ALA A 112 -8.81 0.06 -23.76
C ALA A 112 -8.04 -0.41 -25.01
N ARG A 113 -7.83 -1.73 -25.16
CA ARG A 113 -7.17 -2.33 -26.32
C ARG A 113 -7.89 -2.01 -27.63
N GLU A 114 -9.20 -2.20 -27.67
CA GLU A 114 -10.00 -1.89 -28.85
C GLU A 114 -9.91 -0.41 -29.24
N ALA A 115 -9.95 0.49 -28.25
CA ALA A 115 -9.85 1.93 -28.50
C ALA A 115 -8.47 2.34 -29.01
N LEU A 116 -7.40 1.83 -28.39
CA LEU A 116 -6.02 2.13 -28.76
C LEU A 116 -5.65 1.57 -30.13
N LEU A 117 -5.99 0.31 -30.41
CA LEU A 117 -5.68 -0.33 -31.70
C LEU A 117 -6.54 0.17 -32.86
N ARG A 118 -7.67 0.83 -32.59
CA ARG A 118 -8.43 1.56 -33.61
C ARG A 118 -7.65 2.77 -34.12
N GLU A 119 -6.97 3.49 -33.22
CA GLU A 119 -6.15 4.66 -33.53
C GLU A 119 -4.75 4.29 -34.06
N ALA A 120 -4.22 3.14 -33.63
CA ALA A 120 -2.92 2.63 -34.04
C ALA A 120 -2.95 1.10 -34.22
N PRO A 121 -3.39 0.60 -35.39
CA PRO A 121 -3.40 -0.84 -35.66
C PRO A 121 -1.99 -1.45 -35.60
N GLY A 122 -1.87 -2.63 -35.00
CA GLY A 122 -0.60 -3.37 -34.89
C GLY A 122 -0.68 -4.50 -33.87
N GLY A 123 0.30 -5.40 -33.89
CA GLY A 123 0.44 -6.47 -32.90
C GLY A 123 1.21 -6.01 -31.65
N VAL A 124 1.13 -6.79 -30.57
CA VAL A 124 1.75 -6.48 -29.27
C VAL A 124 3.05 -7.27 -29.12
N ARG A 125 4.19 -6.58 -29.16
CA ARG A 125 5.52 -7.22 -29.04
C ARG A 125 5.97 -7.37 -27.60
N ALA A 126 5.64 -6.39 -26.76
CA ALA A 126 6.01 -6.38 -25.36
C ALA A 126 4.94 -5.73 -24.48
N ILE A 127 4.86 -6.20 -23.23
CA ILE A 127 4.10 -5.61 -22.14
C ILE A 127 5.11 -5.23 -21.06
N VAL A 128 4.97 -4.04 -20.48
CA VAL A 128 5.71 -3.62 -19.30
C VAL A 128 4.71 -3.45 -18.17
N LEU A 129 4.92 -4.18 -17.08
CA LEU A 129 4.14 -4.04 -15.85
C LEU A 129 4.94 -3.11 -14.93
N THR A 130 4.41 -1.92 -14.66
CA THR A 130 5.14 -0.94 -13.84
C THR A 130 5.32 -1.42 -12.41
N HIS A 131 4.35 -2.14 -11.86
CA HIS A 131 4.40 -2.79 -10.55
C HIS A 131 3.28 -3.82 -10.37
N SER A 132 3.30 -4.60 -9.28
CA SER A 132 2.42 -5.75 -9.07
C SER A 132 0.99 -5.45 -8.61
N HIS A 133 0.52 -4.20 -8.64
CA HIS A 133 -0.86 -3.88 -8.30
C HIS A 133 -1.84 -4.33 -9.36
N ILE A 134 -3.02 -4.78 -8.90
CA ILE A 134 -3.97 -5.54 -9.73
C ILE A 134 -4.45 -4.75 -10.95
N ASP A 135 -4.65 -3.45 -10.81
CA ASP A 135 -5.03 -2.51 -11.86
C ASP A 135 -3.97 -2.29 -12.94
N HIS A 136 -2.74 -2.74 -12.70
CA HIS A 136 -1.64 -2.68 -13.67
C HIS A 136 -1.39 -4.01 -14.36
N ILE A 137 -1.77 -5.14 -13.72
CA ILE A 137 -1.38 -6.49 -14.16
C ILE A 137 -2.56 -7.40 -14.53
N GLY A 138 -3.76 -7.08 -14.05
CA GLY A 138 -4.89 -7.99 -14.02
C GLY A 138 -5.47 -8.30 -15.39
N GLY A 139 -5.27 -7.43 -16.38
CA GLY A 139 -5.73 -7.59 -17.75
C GLY A 139 -4.71 -8.11 -18.76
N ALA A 140 -3.53 -8.57 -18.31
CA ALA A 140 -2.42 -8.95 -19.19
C ALA A 140 -2.81 -9.93 -20.31
N SER A 141 -3.61 -10.95 -20.01
CA SER A 141 -4.04 -11.97 -20.97
C SER A 141 -4.80 -11.42 -22.17
N ALA A 142 -5.46 -10.26 -22.05
CA ALA A 142 -6.16 -9.61 -23.16
C ALA A 142 -5.19 -8.96 -24.18
N TRP A 143 -3.93 -8.78 -23.80
CA TRP A 143 -2.88 -8.17 -24.62
C TRP A 143 -1.85 -9.17 -25.15
N MET A 144 -1.85 -10.41 -24.65
CA MET A 144 -0.89 -11.43 -25.05
C MET A 144 -1.11 -11.89 -26.50
N GLU A 145 -0.02 -11.93 -27.25
CA GLU A 145 0.08 -12.50 -28.60
C GLU A 145 1.27 -13.49 -28.65
N GLU A 146 1.42 -14.21 -29.76
CA GLU A 146 2.54 -15.15 -29.89
C GLU A 146 3.87 -14.40 -29.82
N GLY A 147 4.72 -14.80 -28.88
CA GLY A 147 6.04 -14.20 -28.68
C GLY A 147 6.07 -12.91 -27.85
N THR A 148 4.93 -12.40 -27.37
CA THR A 148 4.90 -11.20 -26.50
C THR A 148 5.77 -11.39 -25.26
N GLU A 149 6.71 -10.47 -25.03
CA GLU A 149 7.52 -10.44 -23.80
C GLU A 149 6.82 -9.64 -22.72
N VAL A 150 6.92 -10.06 -21.45
CA VAL A 150 6.35 -9.36 -20.30
C VAL A 150 7.49 -8.96 -19.38
N TRP A 151 7.70 -7.66 -19.23
CA TRP A 151 8.79 -7.03 -18.49
C TRP A 151 8.29 -6.51 -17.15
N ALA A 152 9.06 -6.75 -16.09
CA ALA A 152 8.89 -6.17 -14.75
C ALA A 152 10.23 -6.15 -14.01
N THR A 153 10.28 -5.63 -12.79
CA THR A 153 11.49 -5.73 -11.95
C THR A 153 11.64 -7.13 -11.36
N ASP A 154 12.85 -7.50 -10.90
CA ASP A 154 13.10 -8.76 -10.18
C ASP A 154 12.30 -8.84 -8.87
N ALA A 155 12.03 -7.70 -8.25
CA ALA A 155 11.25 -7.60 -7.02
C ALA A 155 9.74 -7.85 -7.21
N PHE A 156 9.25 -7.85 -8.46
CA PHE A 156 7.83 -8.01 -8.80
C PHE A 156 7.22 -9.25 -8.14
N ARG A 157 7.88 -10.41 -8.29
CA ARG A 157 7.34 -11.68 -7.82
C ARG A 157 7.17 -11.68 -6.30
N ASP A 158 8.16 -11.18 -5.57
CA ASP A 158 8.13 -11.16 -4.11
C ASP A 158 7.08 -10.19 -3.58
N HIS A 159 6.93 -9.02 -4.20
CA HIS A 159 5.89 -8.07 -3.82
C HIS A 159 4.49 -8.60 -4.14
N PHE A 160 4.31 -9.15 -5.35
CA PHE A 160 3.08 -9.80 -5.78
C PHE A 160 2.62 -10.88 -4.80
N LEU A 161 3.50 -11.82 -4.45
CA LEU A 161 3.16 -12.94 -3.56
C LEU A 161 2.77 -12.49 -2.14
N LYS A 162 3.33 -11.39 -1.63
CA LYS A 162 2.93 -10.83 -0.32
C LYS A 162 1.46 -10.43 -0.27
N GLN A 163 0.90 -9.96 -1.39
CA GLN A 163 -0.52 -9.59 -1.49
C GLN A 163 -1.46 -10.80 -1.37
N TYR A 164 -0.92 -12.02 -1.50
CA TYR A 164 -1.62 -13.29 -1.33
C TYR A 164 -1.29 -13.96 0.01
N GLY A 165 -0.75 -13.20 0.97
CA GLY A 165 -0.31 -13.69 2.28
C GLY A 165 -1.40 -13.78 3.36
N SER A 166 -0.97 -13.97 4.61
CA SER A 166 -1.84 -14.25 5.76
C SER A 166 -2.86 -13.15 6.09
N PHE A 167 -2.63 -11.91 5.65
CA PHE A 167 -3.55 -10.79 5.89
C PHE A 167 -4.56 -10.55 4.75
N ARG A 168 -4.54 -11.36 3.69
CA ARG A 168 -5.37 -11.15 2.48
C ARG A 168 -6.84 -10.85 2.79
N MET A 169 -7.47 -11.60 3.70
CA MET A 169 -8.89 -11.41 4.02
C MET A 169 -9.15 -10.07 4.69
N ALA A 170 -8.28 -9.66 5.61
CA ALA A 170 -8.37 -8.33 6.23
C ALA A 170 -8.17 -7.23 5.19
N GLU A 171 -7.17 -7.37 4.30
CA GLU A 171 -6.94 -6.42 3.21
C GLU A 171 -8.13 -6.34 2.24
N THR A 172 -8.77 -7.47 1.93
CA THR A 172 -9.91 -7.54 1.01
C THR A 172 -11.12 -6.82 1.59
N VAL A 173 -11.50 -7.12 2.84
CA VAL A 173 -12.63 -6.45 3.52
C VAL A 173 -12.37 -4.95 3.66
N ARG A 174 -11.17 -4.56 4.10
CA ARG A 174 -10.83 -3.13 4.23
C ARG A 174 -10.69 -2.44 2.86
N GLY A 175 -10.32 -3.18 1.82
CA GLY A 175 -10.29 -2.70 0.44
C GLY A 175 -11.69 -2.42 -0.10
N ALA A 176 -12.66 -3.30 0.16
CA ALA A 176 -14.06 -3.08 -0.19
C ALA A 176 -14.60 -1.77 0.41
N ARG A 177 -14.25 -1.50 1.68
CA ARG A 177 -14.55 -0.23 2.34
C ARG A 177 -13.83 0.94 1.68
N GLN A 178 -12.51 0.85 1.48
CA GLN A 178 -11.75 1.93 0.84
C GLN A 178 -12.32 2.35 -0.53
N PHE A 179 -12.74 1.40 -1.35
CA PHE A 179 -13.30 1.67 -2.68
C PHE A 179 -14.83 1.84 -2.71
N GLY A 180 -15.49 1.73 -1.55
CA GLY A 180 -16.93 1.90 -1.41
C GLY A 180 -17.74 0.97 -2.30
N TRP A 181 -17.51 -0.34 -2.28
CA TRP A 181 -18.08 -1.29 -3.26
C TRP A 181 -19.60 -1.24 -3.45
N HIS A 182 -20.38 -0.92 -2.42
CA HIS A 182 -21.84 -0.79 -2.49
C HIS A 182 -22.33 0.66 -2.47
N VAL A 183 -21.41 1.63 -2.55
CA VAL A 183 -21.73 3.06 -2.59
C VAL A 183 -22.12 3.44 -4.01
N ASP A 184 -23.15 4.27 -4.18
CA ASP A 184 -23.60 4.74 -5.49
C ASP A 184 -22.59 5.73 -6.14
N GLU A 185 -22.68 5.92 -7.46
CA GLU A 185 -21.77 6.81 -8.20
C GLU A 185 -21.97 8.30 -7.89
N GLU A 186 -23.16 8.72 -7.44
CA GLU A 186 -23.40 10.13 -7.06
C GLU A 186 -22.67 10.44 -5.75
N SER A 187 -22.69 9.51 -4.79
CA SER A 187 -21.99 9.64 -3.52
C SER A 187 -20.48 9.48 -3.64
N LEU A 188 -19.99 8.68 -4.60
CA LEU A 188 -18.56 8.46 -4.86
C LEU A 188 -18.35 8.33 -6.38
N PRO A 189 -17.99 9.41 -7.10
CA PRO A 189 -17.99 9.43 -8.57
C PRO A 189 -16.77 8.76 -9.22
N CYS A 190 -15.63 8.75 -8.53
CA CYS A 190 -14.42 8.08 -9.00
C CYS A 190 -13.54 7.65 -7.80
N SER A 191 -12.46 6.93 -8.06
CA SER A 191 -11.50 6.50 -7.03
C SER A 191 -10.38 7.54 -6.77
N ALA A 192 -10.55 8.77 -7.23
CA ALA A 192 -9.53 9.82 -7.43
C ALA A 192 -8.36 9.45 -8.38
N LEU A 193 -7.95 8.19 -8.48
CA LEU A 193 -6.92 7.75 -9.42
C LEU A 193 -7.48 7.47 -10.83
N GLY A 194 -8.71 6.97 -10.89
CA GLY A 194 -9.37 6.56 -12.11
C GLY A 194 -10.82 6.20 -11.86
N ARG A 195 -11.41 5.47 -12.82
CA ARG A 195 -12.78 4.98 -12.71
C ARG A 195 -12.92 4.05 -11.49
N ARG A 196 -14.13 3.98 -10.93
CA ARG A 196 -14.43 3.01 -9.87
C ARG A 196 -14.28 1.58 -10.35
N VAL A 197 -13.96 0.72 -9.40
CA VAL A 197 -13.80 -0.72 -9.63
C VAL A 197 -15.11 -1.31 -10.13
N ASP A 198 -15.05 -1.96 -11.28
CA ASP A 198 -16.13 -2.77 -11.83
C ASP A 198 -16.05 -4.17 -11.20
N LEU A 199 -16.91 -4.44 -10.21
CA LEU A 199 -16.83 -5.66 -9.40
C LEU A 199 -17.04 -6.94 -10.21
N GLU A 200 -17.91 -6.89 -11.23
CA GLU A 200 -18.14 -8.04 -12.11
C GLU A 200 -16.89 -8.29 -12.97
N ALA A 201 -16.35 -7.23 -13.59
CA ALA A 201 -15.12 -7.34 -14.37
C ALA A 201 -13.92 -7.78 -13.52
N ALA A 202 -13.84 -7.37 -12.25
CA ALA A 202 -12.76 -7.72 -11.33
C ALA A 202 -12.72 -9.21 -10.95
N MET A 203 -13.78 -9.97 -11.22
CA MET A 203 -13.82 -11.43 -11.01
C MET A 203 -13.05 -12.22 -12.07
N GLU A 204 -12.76 -11.63 -13.22
CA GLU A 204 -11.98 -12.27 -14.29
C GLU A 204 -10.46 -12.09 -14.05
N SER A 205 -9.75 -13.18 -13.79
CA SER A 205 -8.29 -13.17 -13.62
C SER A 205 -7.57 -13.26 -14.97
N GLY A 206 -6.82 -12.22 -15.34
CA GLY A 206 -5.99 -12.17 -16.56
C GLY A 206 -4.50 -12.01 -16.32
N ILE A 207 -4.02 -12.24 -15.10
CA ILE A 207 -2.62 -12.04 -14.74
C ILE A 207 -1.70 -12.98 -15.54
N VAL A 208 -0.61 -12.43 -16.07
CA VAL A 208 0.48 -13.15 -16.72
C VAL A 208 1.79 -12.77 -16.02
N MET A 209 2.55 -13.76 -15.57
CA MET A 209 3.82 -13.49 -14.88
C MET A 209 4.88 -12.96 -15.86
N PRO A 210 5.82 -12.11 -15.39
CA PRO A 210 6.91 -11.60 -16.21
C PRO A 210 7.74 -12.73 -16.85
N THR A 211 8.10 -12.56 -18.12
CA THR A 211 9.03 -13.44 -18.86
C THR A 211 10.44 -12.84 -18.96
N ARG A 212 10.56 -11.55 -18.64
CA ARG A 212 11.79 -10.78 -18.53
C ARG A 212 11.74 -9.99 -17.24
N THR A 213 12.77 -10.12 -16.41
CA THR A 213 12.93 -9.32 -15.18
C THR A 213 14.32 -8.70 -15.14
N PHE A 214 14.45 -7.62 -14.39
CA PHE A 214 15.71 -6.90 -14.24
C PHE A 214 15.80 -6.23 -12.86
N SER A 215 17.01 -5.82 -12.48
CA SER A 215 17.27 -4.93 -11.36
C SER A 215 18.16 -3.77 -11.81
N GLY A 216 18.01 -2.60 -11.18
CA GLY A 216 18.64 -1.35 -11.59
C GLY A 216 18.00 -0.80 -12.86
N GLU A 217 18.67 -0.97 -14.00
CA GLU A 217 18.22 -0.44 -15.30
C GLU A 217 18.25 -1.55 -16.36
N ALA A 218 17.29 -1.50 -17.27
CA ALA A 218 17.24 -2.32 -18.47
C ALA A 218 16.80 -1.48 -19.67
N SER A 219 17.05 -1.97 -20.87
CA SER A 219 16.48 -1.38 -22.07
C SER A 219 16.29 -2.42 -23.16
N PHE A 220 15.29 -2.20 -24.00
CA PHE A 220 15.05 -2.99 -25.21
C PHE A 220 14.57 -2.07 -26.33
N GLU A 221 14.49 -2.61 -27.54
CA GLU A 221 14.08 -1.88 -28.73
C GLU A 221 13.01 -2.66 -29.48
N VAL A 222 12.01 -1.95 -30.00
CA VAL A 222 11.01 -2.52 -30.91
C VAL A 222 10.87 -1.57 -32.10
N GLY A 223 11.19 -2.05 -33.31
CA GLY A 223 11.06 -1.26 -34.54
C GLY A 223 11.77 0.10 -34.52
N GLY A 224 12.95 0.20 -33.90
CA GLY A 224 13.70 1.46 -33.79
C GLY A 224 13.30 2.36 -32.61
N VAL A 225 12.29 1.98 -31.81
CA VAL A 225 11.89 2.70 -30.60
C VAL A 225 12.61 2.10 -29.39
N ARG A 226 13.54 2.87 -28.81
CA ARG A 226 14.24 2.49 -27.59
C ARG A 226 13.36 2.72 -26.37
N VAL A 227 13.21 1.69 -25.55
CA VAL A 227 12.48 1.72 -24.29
C VAL A 227 13.47 1.46 -23.16
N GLU A 228 13.64 2.43 -22.26
CA GLU A 228 14.44 2.28 -21.05
C GLU A 228 13.53 2.03 -19.85
N LEU A 229 13.91 1.09 -18.99
CA LEU A 229 13.22 0.71 -17.77
C LEU A 229 14.16 0.94 -16.59
N HIS A 230 13.75 1.75 -15.62
CA HIS A 230 14.56 1.99 -14.42
C HIS A 230 13.76 1.58 -13.18
N GLU A 231 14.37 0.86 -12.25
CA GLU A 231 13.77 0.65 -10.92
C GLU A 231 13.50 2.02 -10.28
N ALA A 232 12.29 2.20 -9.78
CA ALA A 232 11.80 3.45 -9.25
C ALA A 232 10.89 3.14 -8.05
N HIS A 233 11.48 2.69 -6.95
CA HIS A 233 10.73 2.36 -5.74
C HIS A 233 9.96 3.57 -5.21
N GLY A 234 8.74 3.36 -4.75
CA GLY A 234 7.93 4.44 -4.19
C GLY A 234 6.55 3.98 -3.76
N GLU A 235 5.60 3.91 -4.70
CA GLU A 235 4.30 3.30 -4.40
C GLU A 235 4.53 1.85 -3.95
N THR A 236 5.16 1.01 -4.75
CA THR A 236 5.64 -0.29 -4.28
C THR A 236 7.15 -0.39 -4.24
N HIS A 237 7.62 -1.48 -3.62
CA HIS A 237 9.04 -1.84 -3.67
C HIS A 237 9.45 -2.41 -5.04
N ASP A 238 8.53 -2.93 -5.84
CA ASP A 238 8.82 -3.51 -7.15
C ASP A 238 8.62 -2.55 -8.33
N GLN A 239 8.30 -1.29 -8.06
CA GLN A 239 7.95 -0.35 -9.08
C GLN A 239 9.13 0.06 -9.99
N LEU A 240 8.82 0.26 -11.27
CA LEU A 240 9.70 0.86 -12.27
C LEU A 240 9.07 2.10 -12.91
N LEU A 241 9.92 2.90 -13.56
CA LEU A 241 9.52 3.90 -14.54
C LEU A 241 9.93 3.46 -15.96
N VAL A 242 9.25 4.01 -16.96
CA VAL A 242 9.58 3.82 -18.38
C VAL A 242 9.97 5.14 -19.01
N TRP A 243 11.10 5.16 -19.71
CA TRP A 243 11.64 6.34 -20.37
C TRP A 243 11.88 6.10 -21.86
N LEU A 244 11.35 7.01 -22.69
CA LEU A 244 11.60 7.06 -24.13
C LEU A 244 12.51 8.25 -24.42
N PRO A 245 13.84 8.07 -24.57
CA PRO A 245 14.78 9.19 -24.62
C PRO A 245 14.62 10.08 -25.84
N GLU A 246 14.32 9.51 -27.02
CA GLU A 246 14.22 10.26 -28.27
C GLU A 246 13.00 11.18 -28.30
N SER A 247 11.87 10.74 -27.74
CA SER A 247 10.64 11.54 -27.63
C SER A 247 10.50 12.28 -26.29
N ARG A 248 11.43 12.07 -25.37
CA ARG A 248 11.44 12.60 -24.00
C ARG A 248 10.13 12.35 -23.25
N VAL A 249 9.56 11.16 -23.39
CA VAL A 249 8.32 10.74 -22.72
C VAL A 249 8.68 9.89 -21.51
N LEU A 250 8.22 10.31 -20.33
CA LEU A 250 8.37 9.60 -19.07
C LEU A 250 7.02 9.03 -18.62
N MET A 251 7.01 7.74 -18.27
CA MET A 251 5.87 7.06 -17.68
C MET A 251 6.27 6.66 -16.25
N PRO A 252 5.82 7.38 -15.22
CA PRO A 252 6.31 7.24 -13.85
C PRO A 252 5.72 6.06 -13.07
N GLY A 253 4.84 5.25 -13.69
CA GLY A 253 3.93 4.37 -12.96
C GLY A 253 3.08 5.19 -11.99
N ASP A 254 3.03 4.74 -10.74
CA ASP A 254 2.24 5.36 -9.66
C ASP A 254 3.05 6.32 -8.79
N ASN A 255 4.31 6.56 -9.12
CA ASN A 255 5.13 7.50 -8.36
C ASN A 255 4.71 8.95 -8.60
N TYR A 256 3.85 9.20 -9.60
CA TYR A 256 3.17 10.47 -9.80
C TYR A 256 1.77 10.26 -10.36
N TYR A 257 0.79 10.92 -9.74
CA TYR A 257 -0.57 11.14 -10.27
C TYR A 257 -1.12 12.45 -9.66
N ARG A 258 -2.21 13.00 -10.20
CA ARG A 258 -2.76 14.30 -9.76
C ARG A 258 -3.58 14.18 -8.46
N ALA A 259 -3.00 13.68 -7.37
CA ALA A 259 -3.56 13.69 -6.02
C ALA A 259 -2.46 13.36 -4.99
N PHE A 260 -2.59 13.80 -3.73
CA PHE A 260 -1.64 13.41 -2.69
C PHE A 260 -1.56 11.88 -2.57
N PRO A 261 -0.36 11.27 -2.52
CA PRO A 261 -0.23 9.83 -2.57
C PRO A 261 -0.58 9.15 -1.25
N ASN A 262 -0.99 7.89 -1.35
CA ASN A 262 -1.02 7.00 -0.19
C ASN A 262 0.41 6.61 0.22
N LEU A 263 1.06 7.38 1.11
CA LEU A 263 2.26 6.92 1.84
C LEU A 263 1.95 5.76 2.81
N TYR A 264 0.65 5.55 3.06
CA TYR A 264 0.05 4.33 3.56
C TYR A 264 -1.37 4.24 3.01
N THR A 265 -1.78 3.06 2.59
CA THR A 265 -3.16 2.81 2.15
C THR A 265 -4.00 2.28 3.31
N ILE A 266 -5.18 2.87 3.52
CA ILE A 266 -6.03 2.55 4.68
C ILE A 266 -6.68 1.16 4.63
N ARG A 267 -6.63 0.47 3.48
CA ARG A 267 -6.90 -0.98 3.41
C ARG A 267 -5.89 -1.83 4.18
N GLY A 268 -4.70 -1.29 4.44
CA GLY A 268 -3.62 -1.92 5.18
C GLY A 268 -2.66 -2.69 4.27
N THR A 269 -1.42 -2.23 4.19
CA THR A 269 -0.31 -2.91 3.53
C THR A 269 0.98 -2.68 4.33
N SER A 270 2.09 -3.25 3.87
CA SER A 270 3.41 -2.81 4.32
C SER A 270 3.58 -1.30 4.09
N PRO A 271 4.35 -0.60 4.94
CA PRO A 271 4.69 0.81 4.73
C PRO A 271 5.35 1.05 3.37
N ARG A 272 5.08 2.21 2.79
CA ARG A 272 5.70 2.65 1.53
C ARG A 272 7.14 3.09 1.78
N PRO A 273 8.10 2.80 0.89
CA PRO A 273 9.48 3.25 1.02
C PRO A 273 9.61 4.75 0.69
N VAL A 274 9.18 5.62 1.61
CA VAL A 274 9.07 7.08 1.38
C VAL A 274 10.38 7.73 0.92
N ASP A 275 11.51 7.35 1.51
CA ASP A 275 12.82 7.90 1.12
C ASP A 275 13.20 7.48 -0.31
N ALA A 276 12.94 6.22 -0.68
CA ALA A 276 13.17 5.75 -2.04
C ALA A 276 12.20 6.39 -3.05
N TRP A 277 10.97 6.73 -2.63
CA TRP A 277 10.03 7.49 -3.48
C TRP A 277 10.59 8.88 -3.80
N ILE A 278 11.14 9.58 -2.81
CA ILE A 278 11.78 10.88 -3.01
C ILE A 278 12.94 10.77 -3.99
N GLU A 279 13.79 9.74 -3.85
CA GLU A 279 14.91 9.47 -4.77
C GLU A 279 14.42 9.17 -6.20
N SER A 280 13.38 8.35 -6.35
CA SER A 280 12.76 8.05 -7.64
C SER A 280 12.24 9.31 -8.33
N LEU A 281 11.61 10.22 -7.58
CA LEU A 281 11.15 11.51 -8.11
C LEU A 281 12.32 12.42 -8.52
N ASP A 282 13.43 12.39 -7.79
CA ASP A 282 14.64 13.13 -8.15
C ASP A 282 15.27 12.57 -9.45
N THR A 283 15.28 11.24 -9.64
CA THR A 283 15.66 10.59 -10.91
C THR A 283 14.77 11.04 -12.07
N MET A 284 13.44 11.02 -11.88
CA MET A 284 12.48 11.49 -12.89
C MET A 284 12.71 12.94 -13.31
N ARG A 285 13.04 13.82 -12.34
CA ARG A 285 13.35 15.23 -12.61
C ARG A 285 14.64 15.39 -13.42
N ALA A 286 15.66 14.58 -13.13
CA ALA A 286 16.94 14.63 -13.82
C ALA A 286 16.82 14.27 -15.32
N LEU A 287 15.85 13.42 -15.69
CA LEU A 287 15.56 13.06 -17.09
C LEU A 287 15.03 14.25 -17.92
N ARG A 288 14.46 15.26 -17.27
CA ARG A 288 13.83 16.43 -17.92
C ARG A 288 12.84 16.00 -19.02
N PRO A 289 11.73 15.34 -18.66
CA PRO A 289 10.72 14.94 -19.65
C PRO A 289 10.06 16.13 -20.35
N LEU A 290 9.66 15.95 -21.61
CA LEU A 290 8.73 16.84 -22.32
C LEU A 290 7.28 16.42 -22.14
N HIS A 291 7.06 15.13 -21.88
CA HIS A 291 5.74 14.56 -21.61
C HIS A 291 5.82 13.63 -20.41
N LEU A 292 4.86 13.75 -19.49
CA LEU A 292 4.69 12.86 -18.35
C LEU A 292 3.36 12.13 -18.51
N VAL A 293 3.39 10.80 -18.61
CA VAL A 293 2.23 9.96 -18.90
C VAL A 293 2.05 8.95 -17.75
N PRO A 294 1.38 9.35 -16.65
CA PRO A 294 1.17 8.49 -15.49
C PRO A 294 0.18 7.35 -15.75
N SER A 295 0.31 6.28 -14.97
CA SER A 295 -0.63 5.15 -14.97
C SER A 295 -1.97 5.51 -14.34
N HIS A 296 -2.10 6.69 -13.73
CA HIS A 296 -3.37 7.23 -13.24
C HIS A 296 -3.50 8.70 -13.60
N THR A 297 -4.74 9.19 -13.70
CA THR A 297 -5.08 10.58 -14.02
C THR A 297 -4.55 11.07 -15.39
N VAL A 298 -4.66 12.37 -15.69
CA VAL A 298 -4.27 12.93 -16.99
C VAL A 298 -2.76 13.15 -17.17
N PRO A 299 -2.23 13.00 -18.40
CA PRO A 299 -0.85 13.36 -18.75
C PRO A 299 -0.54 14.87 -18.64
N LEU A 300 0.73 15.19 -18.50
CA LEU A 300 1.27 16.56 -18.55
C LEU A 300 2.23 16.73 -19.73
N ALA A 301 2.34 17.97 -20.23
CA ALA A 301 3.25 18.33 -21.31
C ALA A 301 3.97 19.66 -21.03
N GLY A 302 5.21 19.75 -21.50
CA GLY A 302 6.09 20.91 -21.31
C GLY A 302 7.09 20.70 -20.17
N GLU A 303 8.38 20.91 -20.48
CA GLU A 303 9.49 20.66 -19.55
C GLU A 303 9.33 21.41 -18.22
N ASP A 304 9.06 22.73 -18.27
CA ASP A 304 8.94 23.55 -17.07
C ASP A 304 7.71 23.19 -16.23
N VAL A 305 6.60 22.83 -16.88
CA VAL A 305 5.37 22.38 -16.22
C VAL A 305 5.63 21.10 -15.45
N ILE A 306 6.27 20.12 -16.10
CA ILE A 306 6.56 18.82 -15.51
C ILE A 306 7.63 18.94 -14.43
N ALA A 307 8.70 19.71 -14.67
CA ALA A 307 9.73 19.96 -13.66
C ALA A 307 9.13 20.60 -12.40
N GLY A 308 8.22 21.56 -12.57
CA GLY A 308 7.48 22.16 -11.46
C GLY A 308 6.58 21.15 -10.73
N ALA A 309 5.81 20.35 -11.46
CA ALA A 309 4.91 19.35 -10.89
C ALA A 309 5.66 18.27 -10.08
N LEU A 310 6.70 17.66 -10.67
CA LEU A 310 7.53 16.66 -9.98
C LEU A 310 8.25 17.26 -8.77
N THR A 311 8.75 18.50 -8.87
CA THR A 311 9.40 19.18 -7.75
C THR A 311 8.43 19.36 -6.58
N ARG A 312 7.23 19.91 -6.83
CA ARG A 312 6.26 20.15 -5.76
C ARG A 312 5.74 18.84 -5.16
N TYR A 313 5.48 17.82 -5.99
CA TYR A 313 5.04 16.50 -5.52
C TYR A 313 6.08 15.87 -4.58
N ARG A 314 7.34 15.85 -5.02
CA ARG A 314 8.51 15.39 -4.24
C ARG A 314 8.70 16.15 -2.94
N ASP A 315 8.58 17.48 -2.98
CA ASP A 315 8.73 18.32 -1.80
C ASP A 315 7.56 18.15 -0.82
N GLY A 316 6.35 17.90 -1.30
CA GLY A 316 5.18 17.57 -0.47
C GLY A 316 5.38 16.28 0.33
N ILE A 317 5.86 15.21 -0.33
CA ILE A 317 6.19 13.94 0.32
C ILE A 317 7.32 14.12 1.35
N GLN A 318 8.43 14.74 0.94
CA GLN A 318 9.54 14.99 1.85
C GLN A 318 9.11 15.84 3.05
N TRP A 319 8.29 16.87 2.83
CA TRP A 319 7.82 17.72 3.91
C TRP A 319 7.10 16.92 4.99
N VAL A 320 6.14 16.06 4.62
CA VAL A 320 5.42 15.22 5.59
C VAL A 320 6.40 14.34 6.36
N ARG A 321 7.33 13.66 5.66
CA ARG A 321 8.39 12.85 6.29
C ARG A 321 9.23 13.65 7.29
N ASP A 322 9.78 14.78 6.85
CA ASP A 322 10.66 15.63 7.67
C ASP A 322 9.92 16.19 8.89
N ARG A 323 8.64 16.56 8.74
CA ARG A 323 7.80 17.07 9.83
C ARG A 323 7.44 15.99 10.84
N VAL A 324 7.24 14.74 10.43
CA VAL A 324 7.07 13.62 11.36
C VAL A 324 8.35 13.41 12.16
N VAL A 325 9.49 13.23 11.46
CA VAL A 325 10.79 12.96 12.09
C VAL A 325 11.17 14.08 13.07
N SER A 326 11.07 15.34 12.63
CA SER A 326 11.43 16.48 13.46
C SER A 326 10.57 16.61 14.71
N GLN A 327 9.26 16.33 14.62
CA GLN A 327 8.36 16.47 15.75
C GLN A 327 8.44 15.28 16.71
N ALA A 328 8.60 14.06 16.18
CA ALA A 328 8.84 12.87 16.99
C ALA A 328 10.12 13.02 17.81
N ASN A 329 11.21 13.50 17.20
CA ASN A 329 12.46 13.81 17.91
C ASN A 329 12.31 14.93 18.96
N ALA A 330 11.30 15.79 18.83
CA ALA A 330 10.96 16.81 19.81
C ALA A 330 9.99 16.30 20.92
N GLY A 331 9.63 15.01 20.90
CA GLY A 331 8.71 14.40 21.88
C GLY A 331 7.24 14.77 21.68
N VAL A 332 6.86 15.26 20.50
CA VAL A 332 5.45 15.52 20.17
C VAL A 332 4.75 14.18 19.93
N SER A 333 3.57 13.99 20.51
CA SER A 333 2.80 12.75 20.31
C SER A 333 2.35 12.58 18.86
N VAL A 334 2.29 11.33 18.40
CA VAL A 334 1.88 11.00 17.03
C VAL A 334 0.50 11.56 16.67
N ASP A 335 -0.44 11.57 17.62
CA ASP A 335 -1.78 12.14 17.41
C ASP A 335 -1.72 13.63 17.10
N ARG A 336 -0.88 14.38 17.82
CA ARG A 336 -0.69 15.81 17.60
C ARG A 336 0.03 16.08 16.29
N ILE A 337 1.07 15.29 15.98
CA ILE A 337 1.77 15.37 14.69
C ILE A 337 0.79 15.21 13.54
N ALA A 338 -0.07 14.19 13.59
CA ALA A 338 -1.06 13.91 12.56
C ALA A 338 -2.14 15.00 12.48
N GLN A 339 -2.66 15.47 13.61
CA GLN A 339 -3.71 16.50 13.68
C GLN A 339 -3.22 17.87 13.15
N GLU A 340 -1.98 18.23 13.44
CA GLU A 340 -1.39 19.52 13.05
C GLU A 340 -0.67 19.45 11.68
N MET A 341 -0.59 18.26 11.05
CA MET A 341 0.13 18.07 9.79
C MET A 341 -0.53 18.87 8.67
N ALA A 342 0.21 19.84 8.13
CA ALA A 342 -0.20 20.73 7.05
C ALA A 342 0.98 20.94 6.09
N LEU A 343 0.71 21.40 4.88
CA LEU A 343 1.75 21.68 3.88
C LEU A 343 2.11 23.17 3.86
N PRO A 344 3.33 23.56 3.43
CA PRO A 344 3.64 24.95 3.10
C PRO A 344 2.62 25.50 2.09
N ALA A 345 2.24 26.77 2.21
CA ALA A 345 1.14 27.37 1.43
C ALA A 345 1.27 27.16 -0.09
N GLU A 346 2.49 27.23 -0.64
CA GLU A 346 2.75 27.02 -2.07
C GLU A 346 2.51 25.56 -2.50
N LEU A 347 2.87 24.59 -1.66
CA LEU A 347 2.64 23.17 -1.91
C LEU A 347 1.17 22.80 -1.71
N SER A 348 0.54 23.37 -0.68
CA SER A 348 -0.88 23.16 -0.37
C SER A 348 -1.83 23.62 -1.47
N ALA A 349 -1.40 24.52 -2.36
CA ALA A 349 -2.19 25.02 -3.48
C ALA A 349 -2.06 24.16 -4.74
N ASP A 350 -1.14 23.19 -4.79
CA ASP A 350 -0.99 22.31 -5.94
C ASP A 350 -2.08 21.22 -5.95
N PRO A 351 -2.89 21.09 -7.02
CA PRO A 351 -3.87 20.03 -7.16
C PRO A 351 -3.29 18.60 -7.04
N ALA A 352 -2.04 18.39 -7.44
CA ALA A 352 -1.35 17.10 -7.28
C ALA A 352 -1.02 16.76 -5.81
N LEU A 353 -1.21 17.69 -4.88
CA LEU A 353 -1.07 17.48 -3.44
C LEU A 353 -2.40 17.62 -2.69
N ALA A 354 -3.52 17.72 -3.42
CA ALA A 354 -4.85 17.67 -2.82
C ALA A 354 -5.10 16.26 -2.23
N PRO A 355 -5.54 16.13 -0.96
CA PRO A 355 -5.70 14.84 -0.29
C PRO A 355 -6.99 14.14 -0.69
N LEU A 356 -7.12 13.86 -2.00
CA LEU A 356 -8.26 13.19 -2.62
C LEU A 356 -8.10 11.67 -2.64
N TYR A 357 -6.87 11.16 -2.57
CA TYR A 357 -6.58 9.73 -2.50
C TYR A 357 -5.85 9.39 -1.20
N GLY A 358 -4.60 9.81 -1.05
CA GLY A 358 -3.91 9.83 0.24
C GLY A 358 -4.30 11.01 1.12
N GLN A 359 -3.94 10.95 2.39
CA GLN A 359 -4.20 11.99 3.38
C GLN A 359 -2.98 12.18 4.28
N LEU A 360 -2.75 13.43 4.69
CA LEU A 360 -1.55 13.82 5.42
C LEU A 360 -1.47 13.17 6.80
N ASP A 361 -2.59 13.08 7.50
CA ASP A 361 -2.65 12.61 8.89
C ASP A 361 -2.37 11.11 9.02
N TRP A 362 -2.99 10.25 8.20
CA TRP A 362 -2.66 8.82 8.21
C TRP A 362 -1.29 8.54 7.62
N SER A 363 -0.81 9.37 6.69
CA SER A 363 0.57 9.28 6.20
C SER A 363 1.57 9.61 7.32
N ALA A 364 1.29 10.64 8.11
CA ALA A 364 2.10 11.00 9.26
C ALA A 364 2.15 9.87 10.31
N ARG A 365 0.99 9.26 10.60
CA ARG A 365 0.89 8.09 11.48
C ARG A 365 1.70 6.91 10.97
N ALA A 366 1.60 6.61 9.67
CA ALA A 366 2.31 5.48 9.08
C ALA A 366 3.82 5.66 9.07
N ILE A 367 4.31 6.87 8.74
CA ILE A 367 5.75 7.17 8.81
C ILE A 367 6.25 7.00 10.25
N TYR A 368 5.51 7.52 11.23
CA TYR A 368 5.84 7.34 12.64
C TYR A 368 5.89 5.86 13.02
N ASP A 369 4.82 5.11 12.75
CA ASP A 369 4.69 3.69 13.11
C ASP A 369 5.76 2.82 12.43
N SER A 370 6.09 3.10 11.16
CA SER A 370 7.12 2.35 10.43
C SER A 370 8.54 2.49 10.99
N HIS A 371 8.81 3.54 11.78
CA HIS A 371 10.13 3.82 12.34
C HIS A 371 10.21 3.65 13.86
N LEU A 372 9.14 3.97 14.57
CA LEU A 372 9.09 3.98 16.04
C LEU A 372 8.08 2.96 16.61
N GLY A 373 7.25 2.37 15.76
CA GLY A 373 6.18 1.47 16.15
C GLY A 373 4.97 2.17 16.76
N TRP A 374 4.06 1.37 17.31
CA TRP A 374 2.78 1.81 17.85
C TRP A 374 2.89 2.68 19.12
N PHE A 375 3.98 2.53 19.88
CA PHE A 375 4.14 3.16 21.19
C PHE A 375 4.80 4.54 21.04
N ASP A 376 4.07 5.60 21.40
CA ASP A 376 4.51 6.98 21.24
C ASP A 376 5.35 7.53 22.41
N GLY A 377 5.77 6.66 23.33
CA GLY A 377 6.61 7.00 24.48
C GLY A 377 5.87 7.52 25.70
N ARG A 378 4.54 7.75 25.62
CA ARG A 378 3.74 8.23 26.75
C ARG A 378 3.38 7.08 27.71
N PRO A 379 3.80 7.09 28.98
CA PRO A 379 3.59 5.95 29.87
C PRO A 379 2.11 5.61 30.13
N GLU A 380 1.21 6.59 30.03
CA GLU A 380 -0.23 6.38 30.17
C GLU A 380 -0.86 5.56 29.02
N THR A 381 -0.22 5.50 27.85
CA THR A 381 -0.70 4.70 26.70
C THR A 381 -0.12 3.28 26.68
N LEU A 382 0.84 2.98 27.55
CA LEU A 382 1.55 1.69 27.58
C LEU A 382 0.70 0.54 28.17
N TYR A 383 -0.13 0.86 29.17
CA TYR A 383 -1.01 -0.10 29.85
C TYR A 383 -2.43 0.47 29.93
N PRO A 384 -3.11 0.60 28.78
CA PRO A 384 -4.42 1.24 28.74
C PRO A 384 -5.45 0.38 29.49
N VAL A 385 -6.42 1.05 30.10
CA VAL A 385 -7.63 0.38 30.61
C VAL A 385 -8.37 -0.23 29.40
N PRO A 386 -8.93 -1.45 29.49
CA PRO A 386 -9.71 -2.04 28.41
C PRO A 386 -10.78 -1.09 27.89
N SER A 387 -10.92 -0.98 26.56
CA SER A 387 -11.75 0.02 25.90
C SER A 387 -13.22 -0.05 26.31
N ASP A 388 -13.77 -1.25 26.46
CA ASP A 388 -15.13 -1.49 26.92
C ASP A 388 -15.36 -1.00 28.37
N VAL A 389 -14.36 -1.15 29.24
CA VAL A 389 -14.39 -0.64 30.61
C VAL A 389 -14.34 0.88 30.63
N VAL A 390 -13.50 1.49 29.78
CA VAL A 390 -13.44 2.96 29.62
C VAL A 390 -14.79 3.46 29.11
N ALA A 391 -15.39 2.83 28.11
CA ALA A 391 -16.66 3.21 27.53
C ALA A 391 -17.78 3.21 28.58
N ARG A 392 -17.97 2.10 29.31
CA ARG A 392 -18.99 2.00 30.37
C ARG A 392 -18.83 3.05 31.46
N ARG A 393 -17.61 3.26 31.95
CA ARG A 393 -17.33 4.27 33.00
C ARG A 393 -17.56 5.69 32.48
N THR A 394 -17.20 5.97 31.23
CA THR A 394 -17.40 7.29 30.63
C THR A 394 -18.89 7.58 30.46
N VAL A 395 -19.67 6.63 29.92
CA VAL A 395 -21.14 6.77 29.82
C VAL A 395 -21.78 7.03 31.19
N GLN A 396 -21.35 6.31 32.23
CA GLN A 396 -21.83 6.54 33.60
C GLN A 396 -21.51 7.96 34.10
N LEU A 397 -20.29 8.46 33.87
CA LEU A 397 -19.88 9.82 34.25
C LEU A 397 -20.64 10.90 33.47
N MET A 398 -21.03 10.62 32.22
CA MET A 398 -21.81 11.52 31.37
C MET A 398 -23.32 11.55 31.71
N GLY A 399 -23.77 10.83 32.74
CA GLY A 399 -25.17 10.80 33.16
C GLY A 399 -25.98 9.63 32.60
N GLY A 400 -25.32 8.61 32.06
CA GLY A 400 -25.95 7.39 31.55
C GLY A 400 -26.36 7.47 30.07
N ARG A 401 -26.88 6.35 29.56
CA ARG A 401 -27.19 6.15 28.13
C ARG A 401 -28.00 7.29 27.51
N ASP A 402 -29.12 7.66 28.13
CA ASP A 402 -30.07 8.60 27.54
C ASP A 402 -29.48 10.02 27.45
N ALA A 403 -28.66 10.42 28.43
CA ALA A 403 -27.96 11.71 28.40
C ALA A 403 -26.93 11.77 27.27
N VAL A 404 -26.16 10.70 27.08
CA VAL A 404 -25.17 10.60 26.00
C VAL A 404 -25.85 10.57 24.63
N ARG A 405 -26.95 9.81 24.48
CA ARG A 405 -27.70 9.76 23.21
C ARG A 405 -28.33 11.12 22.87
N GLN A 406 -28.88 11.82 23.87
CA GLN A 406 -29.37 13.20 23.69
C GLN A 406 -28.25 14.16 23.28
N ALA A 407 -27.05 14.04 23.87
CA ALA A 407 -25.90 14.84 23.49
C ALA A 407 -25.45 14.55 22.05
N ALA A 408 -25.50 13.29 21.61
CA ALA A 408 -25.21 12.92 20.22
C ALA A 408 -26.21 13.58 19.24
N GLN A 409 -27.51 13.56 19.57
CA GLN A 409 -28.54 14.24 18.77
C GLN A 409 -28.33 15.75 18.71
N GLN A 410 -27.96 16.39 19.83
CA GLN A 410 -27.65 17.82 19.87
C GLN A 410 -26.41 18.14 19.02
N ALA A 411 -25.37 17.30 19.04
CA ALA A 411 -24.19 17.47 18.22
C ALA A 411 -24.53 17.45 16.71
N ARG A 412 -25.38 16.51 16.27
CA ARG A 412 -25.88 16.47 14.88
C ARG A 412 -26.62 17.76 14.51
N GLN A 413 -27.54 18.21 15.37
CA GLN A 413 -28.32 19.45 15.16
C GLN A 413 -27.43 20.71 15.08
N GLN A 414 -26.26 20.68 15.71
CA GLN A 414 -25.27 21.77 15.71
C GLN A 414 -24.25 21.65 14.55
N GLY A 415 -24.37 20.62 13.70
CA GLY A 415 -23.45 20.40 12.58
C GLY A 415 -22.11 19.78 13.00
N ASP A 416 -22.06 19.04 14.11
CA ASP A 416 -20.88 18.28 14.56
C ASP A 416 -21.13 16.75 14.53
N PRO A 417 -21.25 16.15 13.33
CA PRO A 417 -21.52 14.72 13.20
C PRO A 417 -20.34 13.86 13.63
N ARG A 418 -19.10 14.38 13.64
CA ARG A 418 -17.93 13.62 14.12
C ARG A 418 -18.01 13.42 15.63
N TRP A 419 -18.44 14.43 16.38
CA TRP A 419 -18.71 14.29 17.80
C TRP A 419 -19.91 13.40 18.08
N ALA A 420 -20.99 13.52 17.31
CA ALA A 420 -22.12 12.60 17.41
C ALA A 420 -21.70 11.14 17.20
N LEU A 421 -20.88 10.87 16.18
CA LEU A 421 -20.36 9.53 15.87
C LEU A 421 -19.56 8.98 17.04
N HIS A 422 -18.70 9.82 17.65
CA HIS A 422 -17.93 9.44 18.83
C HIS A 422 -18.84 9.03 19.99
N LEU A 423 -19.89 9.81 20.29
CA LEU A 423 -20.82 9.53 21.39
C LEU A 423 -21.65 8.26 21.16
N LEU A 424 -22.14 8.03 19.94
CA LEU A 424 -22.88 6.80 19.60
C LEU A 424 -21.97 5.57 19.62
N THR A 425 -20.73 5.72 19.15
CA THR A 425 -19.71 4.66 19.24
C THR A 425 -19.40 4.32 20.70
N LEU A 426 -19.29 5.33 21.57
CA LEU A 426 -19.09 5.14 23.00
C LEU A 426 -20.24 4.35 23.64
N LEU A 427 -21.49 4.62 23.25
CA LEU A 427 -22.65 3.85 23.71
C LEU A 427 -22.60 2.39 23.22
N ARG A 428 -22.26 2.16 21.95
CA ARG A 428 -22.10 0.81 21.40
C ARG A 428 -21.04 0.04 22.15
N ASP A 429 -19.86 0.62 22.35
CA ASP A 429 -18.73 -0.02 23.01
C ASP A 429 -18.99 -0.23 24.52
N ALA A 430 -19.89 0.56 25.12
CA ALA A 430 -20.40 0.33 26.47
C ALA A 430 -21.46 -0.79 26.56
N GLY A 431 -21.97 -1.29 25.43
CA GLY A 431 -23.08 -2.25 25.37
C GLY A 431 -24.47 -1.62 25.55
N GLU A 432 -24.57 -0.30 25.39
CA GLU A 432 -25.79 0.50 25.61
C GLU A 432 -26.51 0.90 24.31
N LEU A 433 -25.90 0.58 23.16
CA LEU A 433 -26.48 0.75 21.82
C LEU A 433 -26.24 -0.54 21.02
N ASP A 434 -27.32 -1.25 20.67
CA ASP A 434 -27.24 -2.37 19.75
C ASP A 434 -27.02 -1.85 18.33
N ALA A 435 -25.90 -2.23 17.72
CA ALA A 435 -25.51 -1.86 16.37
C ALA A 435 -25.51 -3.08 15.44
N SER A 436 -26.24 -4.14 15.80
CA SER A 436 -26.44 -5.31 14.95
C SER A 436 -27.29 -4.93 13.72
N PRO A 437 -27.08 -5.57 12.54
CA PRO A 437 -27.86 -5.27 11.36
C PRO A 437 -29.37 -5.37 11.58
N GLY A 438 -30.12 -4.40 11.04
CA GLY A 438 -31.58 -4.30 11.18
C GLY A 438 -32.09 -3.69 12.49
N THR A 439 -31.21 -3.13 13.33
CA THR A 439 -31.58 -2.43 14.57
C THR A 439 -31.58 -0.91 14.40
N GLU A 440 -32.36 -0.20 15.23
CA GLU A 440 -32.40 1.27 15.23
C GLU A 440 -31.03 1.89 15.51
N GLY A 441 -30.20 1.26 16.36
CA GLY A 441 -28.86 1.77 16.67
C GLY A 441 -27.88 1.60 15.51
N ALA A 442 -28.03 0.55 14.70
CA ALA A 442 -27.30 0.41 13.46
C ALA A 442 -27.67 1.49 12.44
N ASP A 443 -28.97 1.78 12.29
CA ASP A 443 -29.45 2.85 11.41
C ASP A 443 -28.95 4.23 11.87
N GLU A 444 -29.00 4.51 13.19
CA GLU A 444 -28.53 5.78 13.75
C GLU A 444 -27.03 5.98 13.52
N LEU A 445 -26.20 4.96 13.72
CA LEU A 445 -24.77 5.01 13.43
C LEU A 445 -24.49 5.18 11.93
N ALA A 446 -25.23 4.46 11.08
CA ALA A 446 -25.10 4.55 9.63
C ALA A 446 -25.45 5.95 9.10
N ASP A 447 -26.51 6.57 9.63
CA ASP A 447 -26.88 7.95 9.30
C ASP A 447 -25.76 8.93 9.65
N VAL A 448 -25.20 8.83 10.86
CA VAL A 448 -24.14 9.74 11.30
C VAL A 448 -22.84 9.51 10.52
N LEU A 449 -22.52 8.27 10.15
CA LEU A 449 -21.42 8.00 9.22
C LEU A 449 -21.63 8.68 7.87
N GLY A 450 -22.85 8.66 7.33
CA GLY A 450 -23.23 9.39 6.13
C GLY A 450 -23.04 10.91 6.28
N GLU A 451 -23.44 11.48 7.43
CA GLU A 451 -23.24 12.90 7.74
C GLU A 451 -21.76 13.28 7.82
N VAL A 452 -20.91 12.42 8.40
CA VAL A 452 -19.45 12.62 8.40
C VAL A 452 -18.91 12.53 6.98
N ALA A 453 -19.32 11.51 6.21
CA ALA A 453 -18.87 11.29 4.84
C ALA A 453 -19.21 12.46 3.91
N ALA A 454 -20.35 13.13 4.13
CA ALA A 454 -20.78 14.29 3.37
C ALA A 454 -19.77 15.44 3.37
N ALA A 455 -18.91 15.56 4.40
CA ALA A 455 -17.86 16.58 4.47
C ALA A 455 -16.47 16.10 4.02
N VAL A 456 -16.31 14.81 3.67
CA VAL A 456 -15.02 14.22 3.32
C VAL A 456 -14.83 14.24 1.81
N GLY A 457 -13.85 15.00 1.32
CA GLY A 457 -13.43 15.01 -0.09
C GLY A 457 -12.40 13.93 -0.46
N ASN A 458 -11.85 13.21 0.51
CA ASN A 458 -10.96 12.10 0.24
C ASN A 458 -11.75 10.86 -0.21
N SER A 459 -11.49 10.34 -1.41
CA SER A 459 -12.19 9.19 -1.99
C SER A 459 -12.07 7.94 -1.11
N ASN A 460 -10.88 7.64 -0.60
CA ASN A 460 -10.65 6.45 0.23
C ASN A 460 -11.40 6.54 1.56
N GLY A 461 -11.30 7.69 2.25
CA GLY A 461 -11.98 7.93 3.53
C GLY A 461 -13.49 7.99 3.38
N ARG A 462 -14.00 8.65 2.32
CA ARG A 462 -15.43 8.75 2.02
C ARG A 462 -16.02 7.39 1.69
N GLY A 463 -15.37 6.61 0.81
CA GLY A 463 -15.75 5.23 0.53
C GLY A 463 -15.82 4.39 1.80
N TYR A 464 -14.82 4.51 2.66
CA TYR A 464 -14.75 3.73 3.90
C TYR A 464 -15.93 4.01 4.84
N LEU A 465 -16.29 5.27 5.00
CA LEU A 465 -17.41 5.70 5.86
C LEU A 465 -18.75 5.22 5.30
N LEU A 466 -18.99 5.40 4.00
CA LEU A 466 -20.24 5.05 3.35
C LEU A 466 -20.44 3.53 3.24
N GLU A 467 -19.38 2.78 2.93
CA GLU A 467 -19.44 1.31 2.96
C GLU A 467 -19.68 0.80 4.38
N SER A 468 -19.02 1.39 5.39
CA SER A 468 -19.28 1.01 6.79
C SER A 468 -20.72 1.30 7.21
N ALA A 469 -21.32 2.38 6.71
CA ALA A 469 -22.74 2.68 6.91
C ALA A 469 -23.64 1.64 6.23
N TYR A 470 -23.29 1.19 5.01
CA TYR A 470 -23.96 0.10 4.34
C TYR A 470 -23.88 -1.20 5.15
N GLU A 471 -22.69 -1.56 5.65
CA GLU A 471 -22.48 -2.79 6.43
C GLU A 471 -23.24 -2.78 7.76
N LEU A 472 -23.38 -1.62 8.43
CA LEU A 472 -24.20 -1.51 9.64
C LEU A 472 -25.66 -1.89 9.37
N ARG A 473 -26.21 -1.48 8.23
CA ARG A 473 -27.61 -1.75 7.89
C ARG A 473 -27.84 -3.17 7.37
N ASN A 474 -26.89 -3.69 6.59
CA ASN A 474 -27.07 -4.91 5.80
C ASN A 474 -26.25 -6.11 6.31
N GLY A 475 -25.36 -5.88 7.28
CA GLY A 475 -24.29 -6.81 7.64
C GLY A 475 -23.06 -6.65 6.75
N PRO A 476 -21.90 -7.17 7.19
CA PRO A 476 -20.69 -7.15 6.38
C PRO A 476 -20.94 -7.90 5.07
N ALA A 477 -20.59 -7.28 3.94
CA ALA A 477 -20.62 -7.97 2.67
C ALA A 477 -19.61 -9.13 2.66
N GLU A 478 -19.96 -10.23 1.99
CA GLU A 478 -18.98 -11.27 1.73
C GLU A 478 -17.86 -10.70 0.85
N PRO A 479 -16.59 -10.81 1.27
CA PRO A 479 -15.48 -10.30 0.49
C PRO A 479 -15.41 -11.02 -0.86
N LEU A 480 -15.46 -10.26 -1.95
CA LEU A 480 -15.22 -10.77 -3.28
C LEU A 480 -13.73 -11.09 -3.43
N VAL A 481 -13.42 -12.39 -3.41
CA VAL A 481 -12.06 -12.90 -3.59
C VAL A 481 -12.02 -13.57 -4.96
N PRO A 482 -11.43 -12.94 -6.00
CA PRO A 482 -11.31 -13.57 -7.31
C PRO A 482 -10.54 -14.88 -7.17
N ARG A 483 -11.04 -15.94 -7.81
CA ARG A 483 -10.31 -17.20 -7.88
C ARG A 483 -9.08 -16.99 -8.78
N PRO A 484 -7.87 -17.32 -8.31
CA PRO A 484 -6.70 -17.23 -9.17
C PRO A 484 -6.88 -18.14 -10.39
N ALA A 485 -6.47 -17.67 -11.57
CA ALA A 485 -6.39 -18.53 -12.74
C ALA A 485 -5.46 -19.73 -12.43
N PRO A 486 -5.73 -20.94 -12.96
CA PRO A 486 -4.87 -22.12 -12.72
C PRO A 486 -3.39 -21.84 -13.02
N SER A 487 -3.12 -21.16 -14.15
CA SER A 487 -1.76 -20.79 -14.57
C SER A 487 -1.04 -19.89 -13.55
N MET A 488 -1.76 -18.96 -12.94
CA MET A 488 -1.24 -18.08 -11.89
C MET A 488 -1.02 -18.86 -10.59
N LEU A 489 -1.97 -19.72 -10.21
CA LEU A 489 -1.91 -20.52 -9.01
C LEU A 489 -0.62 -21.37 -8.97
N ASP A 490 -0.25 -21.99 -10.10
CA ASP A 490 0.95 -22.81 -10.22
C ASP A 490 2.26 -22.04 -10.02
N THR A 491 2.25 -20.71 -10.09
CA THR A 491 3.43 -19.85 -9.86
C THR A 491 3.67 -19.52 -8.38
N ILE A 492 2.66 -19.72 -7.54
CA ILE A 492 2.72 -19.43 -6.11
C ILE A 492 3.49 -20.57 -5.41
N PRO A 493 4.59 -20.29 -4.68
CA PRO A 493 5.31 -21.31 -3.93
C PRO A 493 4.40 -22.07 -2.96
N ILE A 494 4.56 -23.39 -2.87
CA ILE A 494 3.72 -24.21 -1.98
C ILE A 494 3.89 -23.80 -0.51
N THR A 495 5.08 -23.30 -0.14
CA THR A 495 5.41 -22.73 1.17
C THR A 495 4.45 -21.63 1.60
N GLN A 496 3.94 -20.82 0.67
CA GLN A 496 2.97 -19.75 0.97
C GLN A 496 1.66 -20.32 1.51
N PHE A 497 1.18 -21.43 0.94
CA PHE A 497 -0.05 -22.11 1.38
C PHE A 497 0.12 -22.72 2.77
N PHE A 498 1.28 -23.29 3.07
CA PHE A 498 1.55 -23.81 4.40
C PHE A 498 1.73 -22.70 5.44
N ALA A 499 2.36 -21.58 5.07
CA ALA A 499 2.45 -20.40 5.96
C ALA A 499 1.05 -19.87 6.32
N ILE A 500 0.13 -19.84 5.36
CA ILE A 500 -1.28 -19.52 5.60
C ILE A 500 -1.92 -20.58 6.50
N MET A 501 -1.76 -21.87 6.18
CA MET A 501 -2.32 -22.97 6.97
C MET A 501 -1.92 -22.89 8.44
N VAL A 502 -0.66 -22.59 8.76
CA VAL A 502 -0.19 -22.38 10.15
C VAL A 502 -1.03 -21.34 10.88
N THR A 503 -1.32 -20.20 10.24
CA THR A 503 -2.12 -19.12 10.84
C THR A 503 -3.61 -19.44 10.95
N ARG A 504 -4.07 -20.53 10.32
CA ARG A 504 -5.47 -20.99 10.35
C ARG A 504 -5.74 -22.04 11.43
N LEU A 505 -4.75 -22.42 12.23
CA LEU A 505 -4.95 -23.28 13.38
C LEU A 505 -6.02 -22.69 14.33
N ILE A 506 -6.84 -23.56 14.89
CA ILE A 506 -7.85 -23.27 15.91
C ILE A 506 -7.23 -23.72 17.25
N PRO A 507 -6.68 -22.80 18.06
CA PRO A 507 -5.95 -23.15 19.28
C PRO A 507 -6.78 -23.97 20.28
N GLU A 508 -8.09 -23.73 20.33
CA GLU A 508 -9.04 -24.40 21.23
C GLU A 508 -9.18 -25.90 20.91
N LEU A 509 -8.93 -26.29 19.66
CA LEU A 509 -8.97 -27.69 19.22
C LEU A 509 -7.59 -28.37 19.27
N SER A 510 -6.54 -27.66 19.72
CA SER A 510 -5.15 -28.12 19.61
C SER A 510 -4.29 -27.88 20.85
N SER A 511 -4.91 -27.42 21.95
CA SER A 511 -4.18 -27.07 23.19
C SER A 511 -3.50 -28.29 23.84
N ASP A 512 -4.14 -29.46 23.83
CA ASP A 512 -3.60 -30.70 24.42
C ASP A 512 -2.90 -31.61 23.39
N ALA A 513 -2.82 -31.17 22.13
CA ALA A 513 -2.18 -31.96 21.07
C ALA A 513 -0.66 -31.88 21.18
N HIS A 514 0.03 -32.97 20.82
CA HIS A 514 1.44 -32.97 20.44
C HIS A 514 1.62 -34.03 19.36
N GLU A 515 1.37 -33.63 18.13
CA GLU A 515 1.24 -34.52 16.98
C GLU A 515 1.87 -33.87 15.74
N SER A 516 2.25 -34.70 14.76
CA SER A 516 2.82 -34.22 13.51
C SER A 516 2.24 -34.94 12.30
N VAL A 517 2.29 -34.27 11.15
CA VAL A 517 1.98 -34.84 9.84
C VAL A 517 3.11 -34.48 8.89
N ARG A 518 3.55 -35.46 8.10
CA ARG A 518 4.53 -35.27 7.03
C ARG A 518 3.80 -35.07 5.71
N PHE A 519 4.21 -34.07 4.94
CA PHE A 519 3.74 -33.80 3.58
C PHE A 519 4.88 -34.01 2.61
N VAL A 520 4.64 -34.73 1.51
CA VAL A 520 5.61 -35.03 0.46
C VAL A 520 5.01 -34.64 -0.88
N PHE A 521 5.70 -33.76 -1.60
CA PHE A 521 5.31 -33.30 -2.94
C PHE A 521 6.18 -33.96 -3.98
N GLU A 522 5.61 -34.92 -4.71
CA GLU A 522 6.35 -35.83 -5.60
C GLU A 522 6.85 -35.13 -6.87
N ASP A 523 6.21 -34.04 -7.28
CA ASP A 523 6.55 -33.23 -8.45
C ASP A 523 7.75 -32.32 -8.21
N THR A 524 7.96 -31.85 -6.97
CA THR A 524 9.05 -30.93 -6.61
C THR A 524 10.09 -31.55 -5.67
N ASN A 525 9.85 -32.76 -5.17
CA ASN A 525 10.60 -33.41 -4.09
C ASN A 525 10.67 -32.56 -2.80
N GLU A 526 9.70 -31.67 -2.59
CA GLU A 526 9.59 -30.89 -1.35
C GLU A 526 8.95 -31.75 -0.26
N THR A 527 9.53 -31.70 0.95
CA THR A 527 8.95 -32.35 2.14
C THR A 527 8.72 -31.29 3.22
N PHE A 528 7.59 -31.42 3.92
CA PHE A 528 7.26 -30.57 5.07
C PHE A 528 6.80 -31.42 6.25
N PHE A 529 7.12 -30.96 7.46
CA PHE A 529 6.54 -31.46 8.70
C PHE A 529 5.70 -30.35 9.31
N MET A 530 4.41 -30.63 9.53
CA MET A 530 3.54 -29.77 10.32
C MET A 530 3.38 -30.40 11.69
N THR A 531 3.88 -29.72 12.72
CA THR A 531 3.75 -30.16 14.12
C THR A 531 2.78 -29.26 14.85
N VAL A 532 1.75 -29.84 15.46
CA VAL A 532 0.78 -29.10 16.28
C VAL A 532 1.04 -29.43 17.75
N ARG A 533 1.30 -28.40 18.55
CA ARG A 533 1.49 -28.51 19.99
C ARG A 533 1.09 -27.24 20.73
N HIS A 534 0.43 -27.37 21.89
CA HIS A 534 0.07 -26.23 22.74
C HIS A 534 -0.70 -25.11 22.01
N GLY A 535 -1.58 -25.47 21.07
CA GLY A 535 -2.28 -24.47 20.25
C GLY A 535 -1.41 -23.74 19.22
N VAL A 536 -0.23 -24.28 18.89
CA VAL A 536 0.73 -23.73 17.93
C VAL A 536 0.98 -24.75 16.82
N ALA A 537 0.97 -24.29 15.56
CA ALA A 537 1.41 -25.06 14.41
C ALA A 537 2.83 -24.61 14.01
N GLU A 538 3.76 -25.56 13.92
CA GLU A 538 5.11 -25.36 13.45
C GLU A 538 5.29 -26.05 12.11
N LEU A 539 5.74 -25.30 11.11
CA LEU A 539 6.07 -25.81 9.79
C LEU A 539 7.59 -25.90 9.64
N VAL A 540 8.09 -27.09 9.30
CA VAL A 540 9.50 -27.32 8.98
C VAL A 540 9.59 -27.86 7.56
N ALA A 541 10.34 -27.17 6.70
CA ALA A 541 10.68 -27.68 5.37
C ALA A 541 11.95 -28.53 5.43
N GLY A 542 11.99 -29.62 4.65
CA GLY A 542 13.12 -30.53 4.54
C GLY A 542 12.76 -31.98 4.86
N GLU A 543 13.72 -32.88 4.62
CA GLU A 543 13.52 -34.33 4.79
C GLU A 543 13.54 -34.78 6.25
N THR A 544 14.15 -33.99 7.13
CA THR A 544 14.36 -34.33 8.54
C THR A 544 13.57 -33.36 9.42
N PRO A 545 12.75 -33.85 10.37
CA PRO A 545 12.05 -32.99 11.31
C PRO A 545 13.01 -32.41 12.35
N LEU A 546 12.58 -31.33 13.01
CA LEU A 546 13.33 -30.76 14.15
C LEU A 546 13.26 -31.69 15.38
N PRO A 547 14.26 -31.65 16.28
CA PRO A 547 14.21 -32.39 17.55
C PRO A 547 12.94 -32.11 18.35
N GLY A 548 12.30 -33.15 18.89
CA GLY A 548 11.05 -33.03 19.63
C GLY A 548 9.78 -33.07 18.78
N THR A 549 9.90 -33.22 17.46
CA THR A 549 8.79 -33.58 16.57
C THR A 549 8.37 -35.03 16.87
N PRO A 550 7.10 -35.30 17.19
CA PRO A 550 6.61 -36.67 17.38
C PRO A 550 6.60 -37.40 16.03
N GLU A 551 6.57 -38.74 16.08
CA GLU A 551 6.40 -39.55 14.87
C GLU A 551 5.12 -39.12 14.11
N PRO A 552 5.19 -38.93 12.78
CA PRO A 552 4.03 -38.50 12.01
C PRO A 552 2.85 -39.45 12.13
N LEU A 553 1.67 -38.91 12.45
CA LEU A 553 0.40 -39.65 12.44
C LEU A 553 0.11 -40.23 11.05
N ALA A 554 0.49 -39.47 10.03
CA ALA A 554 0.41 -39.87 8.64
C ALA A 554 1.49 -39.16 7.80
N THR A 555 1.82 -39.78 6.66
CA THR A 555 2.52 -39.16 5.54
C THR A 555 1.54 -38.93 4.40
N VAL A 556 1.42 -37.68 3.97
CA VAL A 556 0.54 -37.23 2.91
C VAL A 556 1.38 -37.02 1.65
N HIS A 557 1.11 -37.80 0.61
CA HIS A 557 1.75 -37.67 -0.69
C HIS A 557 0.80 -36.97 -1.66
N SER A 558 1.29 -35.97 -2.39
CA SER A 558 0.54 -35.27 -3.43
C SER A 558 1.48 -34.56 -4.40
N THR A 559 0.92 -33.73 -5.27
CA THR A 559 1.67 -32.75 -6.06
C THR A 559 1.43 -31.34 -5.53
N THR A 560 2.36 -30.42 -5.75
CA THR A 560 2.16 -29.02 -5.37
C THR A 560 0.89 -28.46 -6.02
N GLY A 561 0.65 -28.74 -7.30
CA GLY A 561 -0.56 -28.31 -8.02
C GLY A 561 -1.86 -28.82 -7.41
N THR A 562 -1.93 -30.11 -7.05
CA THR A 562 -3.13 -30.67 -6.41
C THR A 562 -3.37 -30.04 -5.03
N TRP A 563 -2.32 -29.85 -4.23
CA TRP A 563 -2.46 -29.22 -2.92
C TRP A 563 -2.86 -27.75 -2.98
N ARG A 564 -2.31 -26.98 -3.92
CA ARG A 564 -2.76 -25.59 -4.17
C ARG A 564 -4.26 -25.55 -4.48
N ARG A 565 -4.74 -26.44 -5.37
CA ARG A 565 -6.16 -26.53 -5.72
C ARG A 565 -7.04 -26.97 -4.54
N LEU A 566 -6.54 -27.83 -3.66
CA LEU A 566 -7.22 -28.20 -2.42
C LEU A 566 -7.33 -27.00 -1.48
N ALA A 567 -6.24 -26.26 -1.29
CA ALA A 567 -6.21 -25.09 -0.42
C ALA A 567 -7.10 -23.94 -0.92
N THR A 568 -7.31 -23.83 -2.24
CA THR A 568 -8.17 -22.83 -2.86
C THR A 568 -9.58 -23.33 -3.19
N ASP A 569 -10.00 -24.48 -2.65
CA ASP A 569 -11.32 -25.09 -2.89
C ASP A 569 -11.67 -25.31 -4.38
N MET A 570 -10.65 -25.42 -5.25
CA MET A 570 -10.81 -25.73 -6.67
C MET A 570 -10.95 -27.24 -6.93
N THR A 571 -10.52 -28.07 -5.98
CA THR A 571 -10.80 -29.50 -5.94
C THR A 571 -11.15 -29.91 -4.51
N SER A 572 -11.89 -31.01 -4.35
CA SER A 572 -12.25 -31.52 -3.02
C SER A 572 -11.29 -32.62 -2.56
N PRO A 573 -11.04 -32.77 -1.24
CA PRO A 573 -10.23 -33.86 -0.71
C PRO A 573 -10.72 -35.25 -1.14
N VAL A 574 -12.04 -35.46 -1.21
CA VAL A 574 -12.65 -36.71 -1.66
C VAL A 574 -12.29 -37.02 -3.11
N SER A 575 -12.38 -36.01 -3.99
CA SER A 575 -12.01 -36.16 -5.41
C SER A 575 -10.52 -36.45 -5.59
N ALA A 576 -9.66 -35.76 -4.84
CA ALA A 576 -8.22 -35.95 -4.89
C ALA A 576 -7.80 -37.34 -4.38
N LEU A 577 -8.45 -37.86 -3.33
CA LEU A 577 -8.24 -39.22 -2.83
C LEU A 577 -8.71 -40.27 -3.84
N ALA A 578 -9.91 -40.09 -4.42
CA ALA A 578 -10.49 -41.05 -5.36
C ALA A 578 -9.71 -41.16 -6.68
N SER A 579 -9.09 -40.05 -7.13
CA SER A 579 -8.23 -40.01 -8.31
C SER A 579 -6.80 -40.49 -8.04
N GLY A 580 -6.40 -40.62 -6.77
CA GLY A 580 -5.04 -40.98 -6.36
C GLY A 580 -4.05 -39.82 -6.36
N GLU A 581 -4.49 -38.58 -6.67
CA GLU A 581 -3.66 -37.37 -6.61
C GLU A 581 -3.32 -36.93 -5.18
N LEU A 582 -4.08 -37.41 -4.19
CA LEU A 582 -3.78 -37.30 -2.77
C LEU A 582 -3.74 -38.71 -2.19
N ARG A 583 -2.63 -39.08 -1.56
CA ARG A 583 -2.47 -40.37 -0.87
C ARG A 583 -2.08 -40.13 0.58
N VAL A 584 -2.69 -40.86 1.50
CA VAL A 584 -2.41 -40.76 2.95
C VAL A 584 -1.96 -42.13 3.43
N GLU A 585 -0.72 -42.20 3.90
CA GLU A 585 -0.11 -43.40 4.49
C GLU A 585 -0.03 -43.21 6.01
N GLY A 586 -0.48 -44.20 6.79
CA GLY A 586 -0.59 -44.10 8.25
C GLY A 586 -2.04 -44.06 8.72
N ASP A 587 -2.32 -43.33 9.81
CA ASP A 587 -3.66 -43.25 10.39
C ASP A 587 -4.49 -42.13 9.71
N ALA A 588 -5.34 -42.53 8.77
CA ALA A 588 -6.21 -41.62 8.04
C ALA A 588 -7.23 -40.89 8.92
N LEU A 589 -7.70 -41.52 10.01
CA LEU A 589 -8.66 -40.90 10.93
C LEU A 589 -7.96 -39.87 11.83
N ALA A 590 -6.74 -40.17 12.28
CA ALA A 590 -5.91 -39.23 13.00
C ALA A 590 -5.53 -38.04 12.09
N PHE A 591 -5.20 -38.26 10.82
CA PHE A 591 -4.96 -37.19 9.85
C PHE A 591 -6.20 -36.31 9.62
N GLN A 592 -7.39 -36.90 9.52
CA GLN A 592 -8.63 -36.14 9.44
C GLN A 592 -8.85 -35.28 10.70
N THR A 593 -8.60 -35.86 11.88
CA THR A 593 -8.71 -35.14 13.16
C THR A 593 -7.71 -33.98 13.22
N PHE A 594 -6.47 -34.21 12.78
CA PHE A 594 -5.43 -33.18 12.66
C PHE A 594 -5.88 -32.02 11.76
N THR A 595 -6.36 -32.33 10.55
CA THR A 595 -6.79 -31.29 9.59
C THR A 595 -8.02 -30.51 10.06
N ASN A 596 -8.93 -31.12 10.83
CA ASN A 596 -10.08 -30.44 11.44
C ASN A 596 -9.69 -29.38 12.49
N ARG A 597 -8.42 -29.32 12.92
CA ARG A 597 -7.90 -28.25 13.78
C ARG A 597 -7.63 -26.96 13.03
N PHE A 598 -7.69 -26.97 11.70
CA PHE A 598 -7.45 -25.80 10.87
C PHE A 598 -8.76 -25.32 10.25
N ARG A 599 -8.96 -24.00 10.19
CA ARG A 599 -10.06 -23.42 9.41
C ARG A 599 -9.87 -23.76 7.93
N ARG A 600 -10.93 -24.19 7.23
CA ARG A 600 -10.90 -24.52 5.79
C ARG A 600 -10.75 -23.27 4.91
N GLY A 601 -10.20 -23.43 3.70
CA GLY A 601 -9.98 -22.35 2.73
C GLY A 601 -8.67 -21.58 2.95
N LEU A 602 -8.38 -20.63 2.06
CA LEU A 602 -7.28 -19.66 2.20
C LEU A 602 -7.58 -18.57 3.24
#